data_AF-A0A976JJA3-F1
#
_entry.id   AF-A0A976JJA3-F1
#
_cell.length_a   1.000
_cell.length_b   1.000
_cell.length_c   1.000
_cell.angle_alpha   90.00
_cell.angle_beta   90.00
_cell.angle_gamma   90.00
#
_symmetry.space_group_name_H-M   'P 1'
#
loop_
_entity.id
_entity.type
_entity.pdbx_description
1 polymer ?
#
loop_
_entity_poly.entity_id
_entity_poly.type
_entity_poly.pdbx_seq_one_letter_code
_entity_poly.pdbx_strand_id
1 'polypeptide(L)'
;MSEMLIIFVFKAIFYVFFGCTMEVTFSVFGIERVMQAEVPKRVPPKYKEGFISLYMFPLYALMLPLGFESSYALISEWHWGFRFMFWAISITAFEAIYGWFELKVLGFYTWDYYKLSRFKVFKEGLTLWTLIPCWGIAGMLLEQYAQLLSKFAPIVVSHFS
;
A
#
# COMPACT_ATOMS: atom_id res chain seq x y z
N MET A 1 -5.38 7.85 27.95
CA MET A 1 -4.76 7.03 26.88
C MET A 1 -3.27 7.33 26.92
N SER A 2 -2.36 6.34 26.86
CA SER A 2 -0.92 6.67 26.84
C SER A 2 -0.57 7.42 25.56
N GLU A 3 0.38 8.36 25.60
CA GLU A 3 0.78 9.16 24.42
C GLU A 3 1.13 8.28 23.21
N MET A 4 1.82 7.17 23.46
CA MET A 4 2.16 6.17 22.44
C MET A 4 0.93 5.58 21.74
N LEU A 5 -0.14 5.31 22.50
CA LEU A 5 -1.39 4.80 21.94
C LEU A 5 -2.11 5.87 21.12
N ILE A 6 -2.08 7.14 21.55
CA ILE A 6 -2.65 8.28 20.80
C ILE A 6 -1.95 8.40 19.44
N ILE A 7 -0.61 8.43 19.44
CA ILE A 7 0.20 8.54 18.23
C ILE A 7 -0.05 7.36 17.29
N PHE A 8 -0.09 6.14 17.84
CA PHE A 8 -0.33 4.94 17.04
C PHE A 8 -1.70 4.97 16.37
N VAL A 9 -2.77 5.27 17.12
CA VAL A 9 -4.14 5.34 16.57
C VAL A 9 -4.25 6.44 15.52
N PHE A 10 -3.67 7.62 15.79
CA PHE A 10 -3.60 8.72 14.82
C PHE A 10 -2.93 8.25 13.51
N LYS A 11 -1.73 7.69 13.60
CA LYS A 11 -1.00 7.20 12.43
C LYS A 11 -1.78 6.10 11.69
N ALA A 12 -2.31 5.12 12.41
CA ALA A 12 -3.07 4.02 11.82
C ALA A 12 -4.26 4.51 10.99
N ILE A 13 -5.05 5.46 11.53
CA ILE A 13 -6.18 6.07 10.81
C ILE A 13 -5.69 6.76 9.52
N PHE A 14 -4.63 7.55 9.60
CA PHE A 14 -4.12 8.29 8.46
C PHE A 14 -3.43 7.40 7.41
N TYR A 15 -2.78 6.30 7.82
CA TYR A 15 -2.24 5.31 6.89
C TYR A 15 -3.35 4.55 6.17
N VAL A 16 -4.44 4.18 6.88
CA VAL A 16 -5.63 3.60 6.25
C VAL A 16 -6.24 4.56 5.24
N PHE A 17 -6.43 5.83 5.62
CA PHE A 17 -6.96 6.85 4.72
C PHE A 17 -6.09 7.01 3.45
N PHE A 18 -4.77 7.10 3.62
CA PHE A 18 -3.83 7.22 2.51
C PHE A 18 -3.83 5.99 1.60
N GLY A 19 -3.74 4.79 2.18
CA GLY A 19 -3.78 3.53 1.45
C GLY A 19 -5.08 3.36 0.66
N CYS A 20 -6.23 3.68 1.27
CA CYS A 20 -7.52 3.66 0.59
C CYS A 20 -7.58 4.65 -0.58
N THR A 21 -7.08 5.86 -0.37
CA THR A 21 -7.07 6.89 -1.41
C THR A 21 -6.17 6.49 -2.57
N MET A 22 -4.99 5.94 -2.30
CA MET A 22 -4.08 5.45 -3.33
C MET A 22 -4.69 4.28 -4.11
N GLU A 23 -5.25 3.28 -3.43
CA GLU A 23 -5.84 2.09 -4.08
C GLU A 23 -7.04 2.46 -4.96
N VAL A 24 -7.94 3.32 -4.47
CA VAL A 24 -9.07 3.80 -5.27
C VAL A 24 -8.59 4.62 -6.47
N THR A 25 -7.61 5.50 -6.28
CA THR A 25 -7.06 6.29 -7.39
C THR A 25 -6.37 5.39 -8.43
N PHE A 26 -5.59 4.42 -7.96
CA PHE A 26 -4.84 3.51 -8.81
C PHE A 26 -5.76 2.55 -9.57
N SER A 27 -6.81 2.04 -8.93
CA SER A 27 -7.82 1.19 -9.59
C SER A 27 -8.63 1.94 -10.66
N VAL A 28 -8.87 3.25 -10.48
CA VAL A 28 -9.58 4.06 -11.48
C VAL A 28 -8.70 4.38 -12.70
N PHE A 29 -7.43 4.74 -12.48
CA PHE A 29 -6.62 5.39 -13.52
C PHE A 29 -5.41 4.55 -13.99
N GLY A 30 -4.87 3.69 -13.14
CA GLY A 30 -3.58 3.03 -13.36
C GLY A 30 -3.68 1.56 -13.69
N ILE A 31 -4.62 0.85 -13.06
CA ILE A 31 -4.53 -0.61 -12.95
C ILE A 31 -4.61 -1.34 -14.30
N GLU A 32 -5.57 -0.99 -15.15
CA GLU A 32 -5.74 -1.63 -16.47
C GLU A 32 -4.53 -1.38 -17.37
N ARG A 33 -3.87 -0.21 -17.23
CA ARG A 33 -2.65 0.13 -17.97
C ARG A 33 -1.46 -0.70 -17.50
N VAL A 34 -1.33 -0.89 -16.19
CA VAL A 34 -0.25 -1.69 -15.58
C VAL A 34 -0.46 -3.19 -15.85
N MET A 35 -1.70 -3.67 -15.81
CA MET A 35 -2.04 -5.06 -16.11
C MET A 35 -2.04 -5.38 -17.60
N GLN A 36 -2.27 -4.38 -18.47
CA GLN A 36 -2.59 -4.57 -19.88
C GLN A 36 -3.72 -5.59 -20.10
N ALA A 37 -4.72 -5.51 -19.23
CA ALA A 37 -5.94 -6.30 -19.27
C ALA A 37 -7.09 -5.44 -18.75
N GLU A 38 -8.29 -5.68 -19.27
CA GLU A 38 -9.50 -5.01 -18.79
C GLU A 38 -9.97 -5.67 -17.50
N VAL A 39 -10.27 -4.85 -16.49
CA VAL A 39 -10.86 -5.34 -15.25
C VAL A 39 -12.38 -5.31 -15.42
N PRO A 40 -13.11 -6.42 -15.14
CA PRO A 40 -14.57 -6.43 -15.26
C PRO A 40 -15.21 -5.37 -14.35
N LYS A 41 -15.84 -4.36 -14.96
CA LYS A 41 -16.53 -3.26 -14.26
C LYS A 41 -18.02 -3.53 -14.17
N ARG A 42 -18.64 -3.07 -13.07
CA ARG A 42 -20.09 -3.18 -12.84
C ARG A 42 -20.85 -2.01 -13.44
N VAL A 43 -20.20 -0.86 -13.59
CA VAL A 43 -20.83 0.37 -14.10
C VAL A 43 -20.41 0.67 -15.55
N PRO A 44 -21.25 1.38 -16.32
CA PRO A 44 -20.88 1.85 -17.65
C PRO A 44 -19.60 2.72 -17.65
N PRO A 45 -18.77 2.70 -18.72
CA PRO A 45 -17.47 3.38 -18.76
C PRO A 45 -17.47 4.90 -18.50
N LYS A 46 -18.63 5.55 -18.66
CA LYS A 46 -18.81 6.98 -18.33
C LYS A 46 -18.65 7.26 -16.83
N TYR A 47 -18.87 6.27 -15.98
CA TYR A 47 -18.63 6.36 -14.55
C TYR A 47 -17.24 5.79 -14.23
N LYS A 48 -16.50 6.48 -13.37
CA LYS A 48 -15.23 6.00 -12.85
C LYS A 48 -15.51 5.04 -11.69
N GLU A 49 -15.23 3.76 -11.88
CA GLU A 49 -15.31 2.74 -10.85
C GLU A 49 -13.90 2.48 -10.30
N GLY A 50 -13.74 2.74 -9.01
CA GLY A 50 -12.58 2.33 -8.22
C GLY A 50 -13.02 1.32 -7.19
N PHE A 51 -12.11 0.43 -6.81
CA PHE A 51 -12.38 -0.59 -5.82
C PHE A 51 -11.22 -0.67 -4.84
N ILE A 52 -11.52 -1.19 -3.67
CA ILE A 52 -10.56 -1.53 -2.63
C ILE A 52 -11.10 -2.74 -1.89
N SER A 53 -10.21 -3.66 -1.55
CA SER A 53 -10.57 -4.75 -0.65
C SER A 53 -10.44 -4.30 0.81
N LEU A 54 -11.50 -4.50 1.59
CA LEU A 54 -11.50 -4.19 3.03
C LEU A 54 -10.47 -5.03 3.82
N TYR A 55 -10.06 -6.18 3.28
CA TYR A 55 -9.01 -7.01 3.86
C TYR A 55 -7.62 -6.34 3.81
N MET A 56 -7.46 -5.24 3.07
CA MET A 56 -6.24 -4.42 3.10
C MET A 56 -6.19 -3.48 4.31
N PHE A 57 -7.28 -3.31 5.07
CA PHE A 57 -7.30 -2.38 6.20
C PHE A 57 -6.33 -2.77 7.31
N PRO A 58 -6.23 -4.05 7.75
CA PRO A 58 -5.20 -4.47 8.70
C PRO A 58 -3.78 -4.22 8.18
N LEU A 59 -3.54 -4.40 6.87
CA LEU A 59 -2.26 -4.11 6.25
C LEU A 59 -1.91 -2.63 6.39
N TYR A 60 -2.85 -1.72 6.08
CA TYR A 60 -2.61 -0.29 6.22
C TYR A 60 -2.53 0.18 7.68
N ALA A 61 -3.38 -0.35 8.56
CA ALA A 61 -3.48 0.09 9.95
C ALA A 61 -2.35 -0.42 10.85
N LEU A 62 -1.78 -1.60 10.53
CA LEU A 62 -0.79 -2.26 11.38
C LEU A 62 0.57 -2.34 10.70
N MET A 63 0.62 -2.82 9.46
CA MET A 63 1.91 -3.11 8.80
C MET A 63 2.63 -1.84 8.36
N LEU A 64 1.91 -0.81 7.92
CA LEU A 64 2.55 0.46 7.54
C LEU A 64 3.13 1.19 8.76
N PRO A 65 2.39 1.51 9.85
CA PRO A 65 2.98 2.22 10.99
C PRO A 65 4.16 1.48 11.63
N LEU A 66 4.08 0.14 11.74
CA LEU A 66 5.11 -0.65 12.44
C LEU A 66 6.27 -1.02 11.52
N GLY A 67 5.98 -1.52 10.33
CA GLY A 67 6.97 -2.05 9.41
C GLY A 67 7.63 -0.97 8.56
N PHE A 68 6.83 -0.07 7.98
CA PHE A 68 7.35 0.94 7.05
C PHE A 68 8.22 1.97 7.76
N GLU A 69 7.76 2.54 8.88
CA GLU A 69 8.52 3.57 9.59
C GLU A 69 9.85 3.05 10.14
N SER A 70 9.85 1.83 10.71
CA SER A 70 11.07 1.16 11.16
C SER A 70 12.04 0.92 10.01
N SER A 71 11.53 0.48 8.85
CA SER A 71 12.37 0.26 7.67
C SER A 71 12.93 1.57 7.12
N TYR A 72 12.12 2.64 7.10
CA TYR A 72 12.54 3.96 6.65
C TYR A 72 13.67 4.52 7.54
N ALA A 73 13.57 4.36 8.86
CA ALA A 73 14.61 4.80 9.78
C ALA A 73 15.97 4.14 9.53
N LEU A 74 16.00 2.91 8.99
CA LEU A 74 17.25 2.20 8.67
C LEU A 74 17.90 2.68 7.36
N ILE A 75 17.09 3.16 6.43
CA ILE A 75 17.54 3.52 5.08
C ILE A 75 17.50 5.03 4.82
N SER A 76 17.13 5.87 5.80
CA SER A 76 16.88 7.30 5.61
C SER A 76 18.07 8.04 4.99
N GLU A 77 19.28 7.65 5.40
CA GLU A 77 20.54 8.25 4.94
C GLU A 77 21.02 7.71 3.59
N TRP A 78 20.33 6.72 3.02
CA TRP A 78 20.71 6.16 1.73
C TRP A 78 20.36 7.12 0.60
N HIS A 79 21.20 7.10 -0.44
CA HIS A 79 20.92 7.82 -1.67
C HIS A 79 19.52 7.44 -2.21
N TRP A 80 18.77 8.42 -2.72
CA TRP A 80 17.37 8.27 -3.10
C TRP A 80 17.13 7.09 -4.06
N GLY A 81 18.07 6.82 -4.97
CA GLY A 81 17.99 5.68 -5.90
C GLY A 81 18.02 4.32 -5.20
N PHE A 82 18.81 4.16 -4.13
CA PHE A 82 18.83 2.94 -3.33
C PHE A 82 17.55 2.78 -2.51
N ARG A 83 17.00 3.87 -1.98
CA ARG A 83 15.70 3.86 -1.29
C ARG A 83 14.57 3.46 -2.24
N PHE A 84 14.56 4.02 -3.45
CA PHE A 84 13.62 3.62 -4.49
C PHE A 84 13.67 2.12 -4.78
N MET A 85 14.87 1.56 -5.00
CA MET A 85 15.04 0.12 -5.24
C MET A 85 14.65 -0.72 -4.04
N PHE A 86 15.00 -0.27 -2.83
CA PHE A 86 14.61 -0.93 -1.59
C PHE A 86 13.09 -1.02 -1.47
N TRP A 87 12.37 0.07 -1.70
CA TRP A 87 10.90 0.08 -1.65
C TRP A 87 10.27 -0.75 -2.76
N ALA A 88 10.77 -0.63 -3.98
CA ALA A 88 10.30 -1.42 -5.11
C ALA A 88 10.39 -2.92 -4.82
N ILE A 89 11.52 -3.39 -4.28
CA ILE A 89 11.74 -4.80 -3.97
C ILE A 89 10.97 -5.24 -2.72
N SER A 90 11.08 -4.49 -1.63
CA SER A 90 10.49 -4.87 -0.34
C SER A 90 8.96 -4.88 -0.39
N ILE A 91 8.33 -3.89 -0.99
CA ILE A 91 6.87 -3.83 -1.11
C ILE A 91 6.37 -4.93 -2.06
N THR A 92 7.06 -5.16 -3.20
CA THR A 92 6.71 -6.27 -4.10
C THR A 92 6.82 -7.63 -3.41
N ALA A 93 7.90 -7.85 -2.65
CA ALA A 93 8.10 -9.09 -1.90
C ALA A 93 7.02 -9.24 -0.82
N PHE A 94 6.70 -8.16 -0.11
CA PHE A 94 5.65 -8.14 0.91
C PHE A 94 4.27 -8.41 0.32
N GLU A 95 3.94 -7.78 -0.81
CA GLU A 95 2.71 -8.05 -1.58
C GLU A 95 2.64 -9.54 -1.91
N ALA A 96 3.67 -10.12 -2.54
CA ALA A 96 3.66 -11.54 -2.88
C ALA A 96 3.49 -12.47 -1.65
N ILE A 97 4.17 -12.17 -0.54
CA ILE A 97 4.08 -12.96 0.70
C ILE A 97 2.68 -12.83 1.33
N TYR A 98 2.15 -11.61 1.40
CA TYR A 98 0.83 -11.37 1.98
C TYR A 98 -0.28 -11.97 1.12
N GLY A 99 -0.20 -11.83 -0.20
CA GLY A 99 -1.14 -12.46 -1.13
C GLY A 99 -1.10 -13.99 -1.05
N TRP A 100 0.09 -14.58 -0.86
CA TRP A 100 0.21 -16.01 -0.59
C TRP A 100 -0.46 -16.40 0.73
N PHE A 101 -0.25 -15.61 1.80
CA PHE A 101 -0.87 -15.83 3.10
C PHE A 101 -2.40 -15.74 3.03
N GLU A 102 -2.94 -14.70 2.40
CA GLU A 102 -4.39 -14.54 2.18
C GLU A 102 -4.96 -15.71 1.37
N LEU A 103 -4.28 -16.12 0.31
CA LEU A 103 -4.70 -17.27 -0.49
C LEU A 103 -4.78 -18.56 0.35
N LYS A 104 -3.87 -18.74 1.32
CA LYS A 104 -3.87 -19.90 2.22
C LYS A 104 -4.94 -19.84 3.30
N VAL A 105 -5.22 -18.65 3.84
CA VAL A 105 -6.14 -18.49 4.99
C VAL A 105 -7.58 -18.23 4.55
N LEU A 106 -7.78 -17.39 3.54
CA LEU A 106 -9.08 -16.93 3.06
C LEU A 106 -9.53 -17.63 1.77
N GLY A 107 -8.62 -18.29 1.05
CA GLY A 107 -8.90 -18.92 -0.25
C GLY A 107 -8.87 -17.95 -1.43
N PHE A 108 -8.67 -16.66 -1.18
CA PHE A 108 -8.45 -15.61 -2.17
C PHE A 108 -7.52 -14.54 -1.58
N TYR A 109 -7.03 -13.62 -2.40
CA TYR A 109 -6.22 -12.49 -1.95
C TYR A 109 -6.80 -11.19 -2.49
N THR A 110 -6.49 -10.09 -1.80
CA THR A 110 -7.11 -8.77 -1.96
C THR A 110 -7.00 -8.16 -3.36
N TRP A 111 -6.00 -8.55 -4.15
CA TRP A 111 -5.77 -8.09 -5.52
C TRP A 111 -5.84 -9.22 -6.56
N ASP A 112 -6.77 -10.17 -6.40
CA ASP A 112 -6.88 -11.36 -7.25
C ASP A 112 -7.19 -11.10 -8.73
N TYR A 113 -7.66 -9.90 -9.06
CA TYR A 113 -7.83 -9.44 -10.44
C TYR A 113 -6.50 -9.42 -11.22
N TYR A 114 -5.34 -9.40 -10.56
CA TYR A 114 -4.02 -9.57 -11.20
C TYR A 114 -3.88 -10.87 -12.01
N LYS A 115 -4.70 -11.89 -11.72
CA LYS A 115 -4.75 -13.16 -12.49
C LYS A 115 -4.97 -12.96 -13.99
N LEU A 116 -5.64 -11.86 -14.36
CA LEU A 116 -5.97 -11.48 -15.73
C LEU A 116 -4.79 -10.89 -16.49
N SER A 117 -3.75 -10.41 -15.79
CA SER A 117 -2.58 -9.77 -16.40
C SER A 117 -1.62 -10.78 -17.01
N ARG A 118 -1.02 -10.41 -18.15
CA ARG A 118 0.10 -11.15 -18.75
C ARG A 118 1.44 -10.96 -18.02
N PHE A 119 1.55 -9.91 -17.20
CA PHE A 119 2.75 -9.57 -16.43
C PHE A 119 2.72 -10.12 -15.01
N LYS A 120 1.77 -11.02 -14.73
CA LYS A 120 1.61 -11.61 -13.41
C LYS A 120 2.85 -12.40 -13.01
N VAL A 121 3.23 -12.23 -11.75
CA VAL A 121 4.27 -13.02 -11.11
C VAL A 121 3.57 -14.15 -10.36
N PHE A 122 4.15 -15.36 -10.46
CA PHE A 122 3.53 -16.62 -10.02
C PHE A 122 2.30 -17.01 -10.85
N LYS A 123 1.93 -18.29 -10.80
CA LYS A 123 0.80 -18.84 -11.58
C LYS A 123 -0.52 -18.18 -11.14
N GLU A 124 -0.61 -17.92 -9.85
CA GLU A 124 -1.73 -17.33 -9.14
C GLU A 124 -1.84 -15.84 -9.38
N GLY A 125 -0.76 -15.14 -9.77
CA GLY A 125 -0.74 -13.70 -9.96
C GLY A 125 -0.69 -12.89 -8.66
N LEU A 126 0.24 -13.25 -7.77
CA LEU A 126 0.37 -12.64 -6.44
C LEU A 126 0.96 -11.22 -6.47
N THR A 127 1.62 -10.85 -7.56
CA THR A 127 2.11 -9.48 -7.84
C THR A 127 2.29 -9.32 -9.36
N LEU A 128 2.71 -8.15 -9.83
CA LEU A 128 2.93 -7.84 -11.25
C LEU A 128 4.34 -7.27 -11.47
N TRP A 129 5.02 -7.70 -12.53
CA TRP A 129 6.32 -7.12 -12.93
C TRP A 129 6.24 -5.62 -13.21
N THR A 130 5.14 -5.18 -13.79
CA THR A 130 4.88 -3.78 -14.14
C THR A 130 4.60 -2.90 -12.92
N LEU A 131 4.28 -3.50 -11.76
CA LEU A 131 3.97 -2.78 -10.53
C LEU A 131 5.21 -2.48 -9.69
N ILE A 132 6.31 -3.22 -9.88
CA ILE A 132 7.59 -2.98 -9.19
C ILE A 132 8.04 -1.50 -9.23
N PRO A 133 8.11 -0.83 -10.40
CA PRO A 133 8.45 0.59 -10.42
C PRO A 133 7.40 1.47 -9.74
N CYS A 134 6.11 1.12 -9.82
CA CYS A 134 5.04 1.83 -9.11
C CYS A 134 5.23 1.73 -7.59
N TRP A 135 5.64 0.58 -7.08
CA TRP A 135 5.95 0.39 -5.67
C TRP A 135 7.15 1.19 -5.21
N GLY A 136 8.18 1.34 -6.04
CA GLY A 136 9.29 2.26 -5.76
C GLY A 136 8.82 3.70 -5.60
N ILE A 137 7.97 4.19 -6.51
CA ILE A 137 7.39 5.54 -6.42
C ILE A 137 6.50 5.67 -5.19
N ALA A 138 5.61 4.71 -4.96
CA ALA A 138 4.69 4.70 -3.83
C ALA A 138 5.44 4.70 -2.48
N GLY A 139 6.52 3.93 -2.37
CA GLY A 139 7.39 3.92 -1.19
C GLY A 139 7.99 5.30 -0.92
N MET A 140 8.57 5.95 -1.94
CA MET A 140 9.13 7.31 -1.80
C MET A 140 8.07 8.34 -1.40
N LEU A 141 6.85 8.25 -1.94
CA LEU A 141 5.72 9.09 -1.52
C LEU A 141 5.33 8.82 -0.07
N LEU A 142 5.32 7.55 0.33
CA LEU A 142 4.97 7.12 1.68
C LEU A 142 6.00 7.60 2.71
N GLU A 143 7.27 7.76 2.34
CA GLU A 143 8.28 8.38 3.22
C GLU A 143 7.93 9.84 3.54
N GLN A 144 7.55 10.62 2.51
CA GLN A 144 7.15 12.01 2.69
C GLN A 144 5.89 12.09 3.56
N TYR A 145 4.95 11.16 3.35
CA TYR A 145 3.75 11.05 4.15
C TYR A 145 4.05 10.68 5.61
N ALA A 146 4.93 9.71 5.86
CA ALA A 146 5.35 9.29 7.20
C ALA A 146 6.02 10.44 7.98
N GLN A 147 6.87 11.21 7.30
CA GLN A 147 7.48 12.41 7.87
C GLN A 147 6.44 13.47 8.21
N LEU A 148 5.45 13.68 7.34
CA LEU A 148 4.36 14.62 7.57
C LEU A 148 3.55 14.22 8.82
N LEU A 149 3.15 12.94 8.93
CA LEU A 149 2.43 12.44 10.09
C LEU A 149 3.25 12.59 11.38
N SER A 150 4.56 12.33 11.32
CA SER A 150 5.44 12.48 12.47
C SER A 150 5.58 13.94 12.93
N LYS A 151 5.46 14.92 12.02
CA LYS A 151 5.40 16.35 12.39
C LYS A 151 4.08 16.75 13.04
N PHE A 152 2.97 16.11 12.67
CA PHE A 152 1.66 16.39 13.27
C PHE A 152 1.39 15.63 14.57
N ALA A 153 2.06 14.49 14.80
CA ALA A 153 1.86 13.66 15.98
C ALA A 153 1.94 14.42 17.32
N PRO A 154 2.92 15.34 17.55
CA PRO A 154 2.99 16.11 18.80
C PRO A 154 1.77 17.03 19.03
N ILE A 155 1.21 17.61 17.96
CA ILE A 155 0.04 18.50 18.03
C ILE A 155 -1.20 17.71 18.46
N VAL A 156 -1.32 16.47 17.97
CA VAL A 156 -2.42 15.57 18.35
C VAL A 156 -2.29 15.20 19.81
N VAL A 157 -1.10 14.81 20.25
CA VAL A 157 -0.85 14.48 21.67
C VAL A 157 -1.21 15.66 22.56
N SER A 158 -0.79 16.88 22.24
CA SER A 158 -1.10 18.05 23.09
C SER A 158 -2.58 18.41 23.16
N HIS A 159 -3.43 17.89 22.28
CA HIS A 159 -4.88 18.10 22.32
C HIS A 159 -5.63 17.01 23.13
N PHE A 160 -5.04 15.83 23.27
CA PHE A 160 -5.64 14.66 23.93
C PHE A 160 -4.98 14.27 25.26
N SER A 161 -3.86 14.90 25.61
CA SER A 161 -3.20 14.87 26.92
C SER A 161 -3.79 15.93 27.85
#